data_AF-A0A6C1DUS4-F1
#
_entry.id   AF-A0A6C1DUS4-F1
#
_cell.length_a   1.000
_cell.length_b   1.000
_cell.length_c   1.000
_cell.angle_alpha   90.00
_cell.angle_beta   90.00
_cell.angle_gamma   90.00
#
_symmetry.space_group_name_H-M   'P 1'
#
loop_
_entity.id
_entity.type
_entity.pdbx_description
1 polymer ?
#
loop_
_entity_poly.entity_id
_entity_poly.type
_entity_poly.pdbx_seq_one_letter_code
_entity_poly.pdbx_strand_id
1 'polypeptide(L)'
;MSTKKHTKTHSTYAFESNTNSVAASQMRNALNKLADSSKLDDAARAKFENELDSFFTLFRRYLVEKSSRTTLEWDKIKSPNPDEVVKYEIISQQPENVSNLSKLAVLKLNGGLGTSMGCVGPKSVIEVREGNTFLDLSVRQIEYLNRQYDSDVPLLLMNSFNTDKDTEHLIKKYSANRIRIRSSINPGSQESTRILYCLSPPNTILHWMLGILQVTVICLNLYTYLVNWMP
;
A
#
# COMPACT_ATOMS: atom_id res chain seq x y z
N MET A 1 -19.83 34.62 -7.91
CA MET A 1 -19.45 35.23 -6.62
C MET A 1 -18.11 34.63 -6.20
N SER A 2 -17.03 35.42 -6.27
CA SER A 2 -15.69 34.98 -5.87
C SER A 2 -15.62 34.84 -4.36
N THR A 3 -15.40 33.63 -3.85
CA THR A 3 -15.18 33.38 -2.42
C THR A 3 -13.86 34.04 -2.01
N LYS A 4 -13.94 35.14 -1.24
CA LYS A 4 -12.76 35.80 -0.69
C LYS A 4 -11.97 34.78 0.14
N LYS A 5 -10.82 34.30 -0.37
CA LYS A 5 -9.86 33.52 0.41
C LYS A 5 -9.41 34.39 1.59
N HIS A 6 -9.83 34.05 2.80
CA HIS A 6 -9.37 34.71 4.01
C HIS A 6 -7.89 34.40 4.21
N THR A 7 -7.02 35.34 3.85
CA THR A 7 -5.57 35.23 4.05
C THR A 7 -5.30 35.22 5.56
N LYS A 8 -4.64 34.17 6.07
CA LYS A 8 -4.30 34.09 7.50
C LYS A 8 -3.31 35.20 7.86
N THR A 9 -3.45 35.80 9.03
CA THR A 9 -2.50 36.78 9.55
C THR A 9 -1.16 36.12 9.87
N HIS A 10 -0.07 36.88 9.84
CA HIS A 10 1.27 36.40 10.20
C HIS A 10 1.32 35.76 11.60
N SER A 11 0.55 36.30 12.55
CA SER A 11 0.39 35.74 13.90
C SER A 11 -0.25 34.35 13.90
N THR A 12 -1.23 34.11 13.03
CA THR A 12 -1.90 32.81 12.90
C THR A 12 -0.96 31.76 12.31
N TYR A 13 -0.15 32.13 11.31
CA TYR A 13 0.88 31.24 10.75
C TYR A 13 1.97 30.89 11.77
N ALA A 14 2.47 31.86 12.53
CA ALA A 14 3.47 31.63 13.56
C ALA A 14 2.93 30.72 14.70
N PHE A 15 1.67 30.91 15.09
CA PHE A 15 1.00 30.06 16.07
C PHE A 15 0.86 28.62 15.56
N GLU A 16 0.35 28.42 14.34
CA GLU A 16 0.20 27.08 13.75
C GLU A 16 1.56 26.38 13.58
N SER A 17 2.59 27.11 13.14
CA SER A 17 3.96 26.58 13.03
C SER A 17 4.51 26.11 14.37
N ASN A 18 4.34 26.90 15.43
CA ASN A 18 4.76 26.54 16.78
C ASN A 18 3.99 25.32 17.30
N THR A 19 2.66 25.27 17.10
CA THR A 19 1.85 24.09 17.49
C THR A 19 2.26 22.82 16.74
N ASN A 20 2.57 22.94 15.45
CA ASN A 20 3.06 21.82 14.64
C ASN A 20 4.44 21.32 15.12
N SER A 21 5.34 22.24 15.48
CA SER A 21 6.65 21.90 16.04
C SER A 21 6.52 21.13 17.36
N VAL A 22 5.64 21.60 18.25
CA VAL A 22 5.35 20.92 19.52
C VAL A 22 4.75 19.53 19.30
N ALA A 23 3.76 19.41 18.40
CA ALA A 23 3.16 18.11 18.06
C ALA A 23 4.18 17.13 17.45
N ALA A 24 5.09 17.62 16.59
CA ALA A 24 6.17 16.81 16.05
C ALA A 24 7.14 16.34 17.14
N SER A 25 7.53 17.22 18.08
CA SER A 25 8.39 16.84 19.21
C SER A 25 7.74 15.79 20.11
N GLN A 26 6.45 15.96 20.43
CA GLN A 26 5.68 14.98 21.20
C GLN A 26 5.61 13.62 20.51
N MET A 27 5.35 13.61 19.19
CA MET A 27 5.36 12.39 18.39
C MET A 27 6.73 11.72 18.43
N ARG A 28 7.83 12.47 18.22
CA ARG A 28 9.19 11.93 18.27
C ARG A 28 9.49 11.27 19.61
N ASN A 29 9.11 11.92 20.71
CA ASN A 29 9.28 11.36 22.04
C ASN A 29 8.47 10.07 22.24
N ALA A 30 7.26 9.98 21.68
CA ALA A 30 6.45 8.77 21.75
C ALA A 30 7.04 7.62 20.92
N LEU A 31 7.57 7.91 19.73
CA LEU A 31 8.24 6.90 18.88
C LEU A 31 9.52 6.38 19.54
N ASN A 32 10.32 7.25 20.16
CA ASN A 32 11.52 6.82 20.91
C ASN A 32 11.14 5.91 22.08
N LYS A 33 10.10 6.26 22.87
CA LYS A 33 9.59 5.39 23.94
C LYS A 33 9.13 4.04 23.40
N LEU A 34 8.51 4.02 22.21
CA LEU A 34 8.07 2.79 21.57
C LEU A 34 9.27 1.91 21.18
N ALA A 35 10.30 2.50 20.58
CA ALA A 35 11.58 1.84 20.27
C ALA A 35 12.20 1.23 21.54
N ASP A 36 12.31 2.01 22.62
CA ASP A 36 12.91 1.58 23.89
C ASP A 36 12.10 0.47 24.58
N SER A 37 10.77 0.48 24.44
CA SER A 37 9.88 -0.52 25.04
C SER A 37 9.87 -1.86 24.28
N SER A 38 10.37 -1.86 23.05
CA SER A 38 10.33 -3.04 22.19
C SER A 38 11.46 -4.01 22.56
N LYS A 39 11.11 -5.25 22.92
CA LYS A 39 12.09 -6.33 23.15
C LYS A 39 12.44 -6.96 21.80
N LEU A 40 13.22 -6.25 21.00
CA LEU A 40 13.70 -6.71 19.70
C LEU A 40 15.20 -7.02 19.76
N ASP A 41 15.66 -7.93 18.92
CA ASP A 41 17.09 -8.12 18.68
C ASP A 41 17.69 -6.89 17.95
N ASP A 42 19.01 -6.76 17.92
CA ASP A 42 19.65 -5.56 17.34
C ASP A 42 19.32 -5.36 15.84
N ALA A 43 19.15 -6.45 15.09
CA ALA A 43 18.85 -6.40 13.66
C ALA A 43 17.39 -5.98 13.39
N ALA A 44 16.43 -6.50 14.14
CA ALA A 44 15.03 -6.13 14.06
C ALA A 44 14.80 -4.73 14.64
N ARG A 45 15.53 -4.35 15.70
CA ARG A 45 15.49 -3.00 16.26
C ARG A 45 15.95 -1.96 15.24
N ALA A 46 17.06 -2.19 14.53
CA ALA A 46 17.52 -1.29 13.48
C ALA A 46 16.49 -1.14 12.34
N LYS A 47 15.82 -2.23 11.94
CA LYS A 47 14.73 -2.15 10.95
C LYS A 47 13.55 -1.34 11.50
N PHE A 48 13.17 -1.59 12.74
CA PHE A 48 12.07 -0.91 13.40
C PHE A 48 12.34 0.61 13.53
N GLU A 49 13.53 1.02 13.94
CA GLU A 49 13.93 2.43 14.00
C GLU A 49 13.82 3.13 12.64
N ASN A 50 14.21 2.46 11.54
CA ASN A 50 14.04 2.98 10.18
C ASN A 50 12.56 3.17 9.79
N GLU A 51 11.68 2.28 10.25
CA GLU A 51 10.24 2.38 10.04
C GLU A 51 9.65 3.57 10.81
N LEU A 52 10.06 3.76 12.07
CA LEU A 52 9.66 4.90 12.90
C LEU A 52 10.13 6.24 12.30
N ASP A 53 11.34 6.31 11.77
CA ASP A 53 11.86 7.49 11.08
C ASP A 53 11.08 7.80 9.80
N SER A 54 10.73 6.77 9.03
CA SER A 54 9.91 6.90 7.83
C SER A 54 8.51 7.40 8.17
N PHE A 55 7.88 6.84 9.20
CA PHE A 55 6.59 7.31 9.71
C PHE A 55 6.66 8.75 10.21
N PHE A 56 7.69 9.10 11.00
CA PHE A 56 7.88 10.45 11.51
C PHE A 56 8.03 11.48 10.38
N THR A 57 8.74 11.11 9.31
CA THR A 57 8.90 11.94 8.12
C THR A 57 7.55 12.22 7.46
N LEU A 58 6.71 11.19 7.29
CA LEU A 58 5.35 11.33 6.76
C LEU A 58 4.45 12.17 7.68
N PHE A 59 4.52 11.94 8.99
CA PHE A 59 3.74 12.69 9.97
C PHE A 59 4.11 14.17 9.99
N ARG A 60 5.40 14.50 9.96
CA ARG A 60 5.89 15.87 9.87
C ARG A 60 5.42 16.53 8.59
N ARG A 61 5.51 15.83 7.45
CA ARG A 61 4.98 16.33 6.17
C ARG A 61 3.49 16.61 6.25
N TYR A 62 2.71 15.70 6.85
CA TYR A 62 1.27 15.89 7.07
C TYR A 62 0.96 17.15 7.89
N LEU A 63 1.67 17.40 8.99
CA LEU A 63 1.46 18.60 9.81
C LEU A 63 1.74 19.89 9.03
N VAL A 64 2.81 19.90 8.24
CA VAL A 64 3.16 21.03 7.36
C VAL A 64 2.06 21.25 6.32
N GLU A 65 1.69 20.20 5.57
CA GLU A 65 0.69 20.27 4.49
C GLU A 65 -0.72 20.62 4.99
N LYS A 66 -1.07 20.17 6.20
CA LYS A 66 -2.34 20.52 6.87
C LYS A 66 -2.43 22.02 7.14
N SER A 67 -1.32 22.64 7.56
CA SER A 67 -1.28 24.08 7.86
C SER A 67 -1.26 24.94 6.59
N SER A 68 -0.52 24.50 5.56
CA SER A 68 -0.40 25.20 4.28
C SER A 68 -1.62 25.04 3.37
N ARG A 69 -2.51 24.07 3.65
CA ARG A 69 -3.63 23.67 2.76
C ARG A 69 -3.13 23.57 1.32
N THR A 70 -2.08 22.78 1.10
CA THR A 70 -1.53 22.52 -0.23
C THR A 70 -2.58 21.77 -1.06
N THR A 71 -3.52 22.51 -1.63
CA THR A 71 -4.49 22.02 -2.58
C THR A 71 -3.91 22.18 -3.97
N LEU A 72 -4.23 21.25 -4.86
CA LEU A 72 -3.90 21.40 -6.27
C LEU A 72 -4.46 22.72 -6.80
N GLU A 73 -3.60 23.52 -7.43
CA GLU A 73 -4.03 24.73 -8.13
C GLU A 73 -4.71 24.29 -9.43
N TRP A 74 -6.04 24.38 -9.45
CA TRP A 74 -6.87 23.87 -10.55
C TRP A 74 -6.46 24.43 -11.92
N ASP A 75 -6.08 25.71 -11.97
CA ASP A 75 -5.66 26.40 -13.20
C ASP A 75 -4.34 25.85 -13.79
N LYS A 76 -3.53 25.15 -12.98
CA LYS A 76 -2.29 24.51 -13.43
C LYS A 76 -2.50 23.06 -13.91
N ILE A 77 -3.67 22.49 -13.68
CA ILE A 77 -4.00 21.13 -14.12
C ILE A 77 -4.31 21.16 -15.61
N LYS A 78 -3.60 20.33 -16.37
CA LYS A 78 -3.80 20.16 -17.82
C LYS A 78 -4.04 18.70 -18.13
N SER A 79 -4.84 18.44 -19.15
CA SER A 79 -5.00 17.08 -19.67
C SER A 79 -3.66 16.57 -20.16
N PRO A 80 -3.31 15.30 -19.88
CA PRO A 80 -2.06 14.74 -20.35
C PRO A 80 -2.03 14.67 -21.87
N ASN A 81 -0.85 14.85 -22.44
CA ASN A 81 -0.63 14.72 -23.88
C ASN A 81 -0.56 13.24 -24.30
N PRO A 82 -0.77 12.92 -25.59
CA PRO A 82 -0.69 11.55 -26.09
C PRO A 82 0.64 10.83 -25.84
N ASP A 83 1.73 11.59 -25.68
CA ASP A 83 3.05 11.05 -25.34
C ASP A 83 3.19 10.71 -23.85
N GLU A 84 2.41 11.35 -22.98
CA GLU A 84 2.40 11.08 -21.53
C GLU A 84 1.48 9.91 -21.17
N VAL A 85 0.37 9.75 -21.91
CA VAL A 85 -0.59 8.65 -21.77
C VAL A 85 -0.81 8.00 -23.13
N VAL A 86 0.08 7.07 -23.45
CA VAL A 86 0.06 6.32 -24.71
C VAL A 86 -1.09 5.32 -24.71
N LYS A 87 -1.84 5.29 -25.82
CA LYS A 87 -2.94 4.35 -26.01
C LYS A 87 -2.43 2.92 -26.21
N TYR A 88 -3.19 1.94 -25.71
CA TYR A 88 -2.80 0.54 -25.77
C TYR A 88 -2.67 0.01 -27.20
N GLU A 89 -3.51 0.48 -28.14
CA GLU A 89 -3.50 0.01 -29.54
C GLU A 89 -2.17 0.29 -30.25
N ILE A 90 -1.42 1.29 -29.79
CA ILE A 90 -0.09 1.63 -30.31
C ILE A 90 0.95 0.62 -29.80
N ILE A 91 0.81 0.19 -28.54
CA ILE A 91 1.71 -0.76 -27.88
C ILE A 91 1.48 -2.17 -28.41
N SER A 92 0.22 -2.55 -28.65
CA SER A 92 -0.13 -3.91 -29.11
C SER A 92 0.40 -4.26 -30.50
N GLN A 93 0.83 -3.27 -31.28
CA GLN A 93 1.42 -3.46 -32.61
C GLN A 93 2.93 -3.72 -32.57
N GLN A 94 3.56 -3.61 -31.39
CA GLN A 94 4.99 -3.82 -31.23
C GLN A 94 5.33 -5.32 -31.26
N PRO A 95 6.52 -5.70 -31.75
CA PRO A 95 6.93 -7.10 -31.81
C PRO A 95 7.11 -7.69 -30.40
N GLU A 96 6.72 -8.95 -30.25
CA GLU A 96 6.96 -9.70 -29.03
C GLU A 96 8.46 -9.96 -28.85
N ASN A 97 8.99 -9.69 -27.65
CA ASN A 97 10.37 -9.96 -27.31
C ASN A 97 10.47 -10.74 -26.00
N VAL A 98 10.66 -12.05 -26.13
CA VAL A 98 10.75 -13.00 -25.02
C VAL A 98 11.89 -12.68 -24.06
N SER A 99 12.98 -12.06 -24.55
CA SER A 99 14.13 -11.71 -23.69
C SER A 99 13.78 -10.73 -22.57
N ASN A 100 12.70 -9.94 -22.74
CA ASN A 100 12.25 -8.99 -21.72
C ASN A 100 11.73 -9.70 -20.46
N LEU A 101 11.26 -10.95 -20.56
CA LEU A 101 10.77 -11.72 -19.41
C LEU A 101 11.87 -11.97 -18.38
N SER A 102 13.14 -12.04 -18.81
CA SER A 102 14.29 -12.18 -17.89
C SER A 102 14.47 -10.99 -16.95
N LYS A 103 13.92 -9.82 -17.30
CA LYS A 103 13.99 -8.57 -16.52
C LYS A 103 12.69 -8.28 -15.76
N LEU A 104 11.64 -9.06 -16.01
CA LEU A 104 10.31 -8.84 -15.46
C LEU A 104 10.17 -9.51 -14.09
N ALA A 105 9.58 -8.80 -13.15
CA ALA A 105 9.07 -9.36 -11.90
C ALA A 105 7.61 -8.95 -11.72
N VAL A 106 6.77 -9.86 -11.22
CA VAL A 106 5.35 -9.59 -10.98
C VAL A 106 5.13 -9.41 -9.49
N LEU A 107 4.66 -8.23 -9.07
CA LEU A 107 4.31 -7.97 -7.67
C LEU A 107 2.80 -7.86 -7.49
N LYS A 108 2.26 -8.54 -6.48
CA LYS A 108 0.86 -8.45 -6.06
C LYS A 108 0.76 -7.90 -4.65
N LEU A 109 -0.09 -6.90 -4.48
CA LEU A 109 -0.40 -6.29 -3.19
C LEU A 109 -1.40 -7.20 -2.45
N ASN A 110 -0.93 -7.90 -1.43
CA ASN A 110 -1.69 -8.90 -0.68
C ASN A 110 -1.92 -8.49 0.80
N GLY A 111 -1.98 -7.18 1.06
CA GLY A 111 -2.21 -6.66 2.42
C GLY A 111 -3.68 -6.61 2.85
N GLY A 112 -4.61 -6.78 1.91
CA GLY A 112 -6.05 -6.62 2.13
C GLY A 112 -6.73 -7.84 2.75
N LEU A 113 -7.60 -7.60 3.73
CA LEU A 113 -8.44 -8.62 4.35
C LEU A 113 -9.77 -8.79 3.61
N GLY A 114 -10.34 -9.99 3.70
CA GLY A 114 -11.65 -10.34 3.14
C GLY A 114 -12.86 -9.84 3.96
N THR A 115 -12.65 -9.00 4.97
CA THR A 115 -13.67 -8.61 5.95
C THR A 115 -14.87 -7.90 5.32
N SER A 116 -14.65 -7.12 4.26
CA SER A 116 -15.75 -6.47 3.50
C SER A 116 -16.68 -7.47 2.83
N MET A 117 -16.23 -8.71 2.63
CA MET A 117 -17.01 -9.81 2.05
C MET A 117 -17.45 -10.83 3.11
N GLY A 118 -17.28 -10.52 4.40
CA GLY A 118 -17.63 -11.41 5.51
C GLY A 118 -16.67 -12.59 5.71
N CYS A 119 -15.52 -12.61 5.03
CA CYS A 119 -14.52 -13.67 5.16
C CYS A 119 -13.44 -13.29 6.19
N VAL A 120 -12.97 -14.29 6.93
CA VAL A 120 -11.80 -14.17 7.81
C VAL A 120 -10.55 -14.58 7.03
N GLY A 121 -9.54 -13.71 6.99
CA GLY A 121 -8.26 -13.97 6.32
C GLY A 121 -7.98 -13.07 5.12
N PRO A 122 -6.87 -13.33 4.38
CA PRO A 122 -6.46 -12.52 3.25
C PRO A 122 -7.47 -12.62 2.11
N LYS A 123 -7.73 -11.50 1.44
CA LYS A 123 -8.65 -11.45 0.28
C LYS A 123 -8.20 -12.37 -0.86
N SER A 124 -6.89 -12.63 -0.98
CA SER A 124 -6.33 -13.49 -2.01
C SER A 124 -6.73 -14.96 -1.92
N VAL A 125 -7.16 -15.42 -0.73
CA VAL A 125 -7.51 -16.83 -0.44
C VAL A 125 -8.98 -17.12 -0.74
N ILE A 126 -9.74 -16.10 -1.10
CA ILE A 126 -11.16 -16.27 -1.40
C ILE A 126 -11.32 -16.95 -2.74
N GLU A 127 -12.13 -18.01 -2.76
CA GLU A 127 -12.50 -18.72 -3.99
C GLU A 127 -13.29 -17.81 -4.91
N VAL A 128 -12.86 -17.74 -6.17
CA VAL A 128 -13.45 -16.88 -7.20
C VAL A 128 -14.21 -17.69 -8.21
N ARG A 129 -13.60 -18.76 -8.72
CA ARG A 129 -14.16 -19.57 -9.81
C ARG A 129 -13.64 -20.99 -9.76
N GLU A 130 -14.55 -21.96 -9.85
CA GLU A 130 -14.22 -23.39 -10.00
C GLU A 130 -13.25 -23.89 -8.90
N GLY A 131 -13.49 -23.46 -7.65
CA GLY A 131 -12.63 -23.80 -6.50
C GLY A 131 -11.24 -23.15 -6.51
N ASN A 132 -11.00 -22.16 -7.39
CA ASN A 132 -9.72 -21.46 -7.48
C ASN A 132 -9.79 -20.11 -6.80
N THR A 133 -8.80 -19.84 -5.95
CA THR A 133 -8.63 -18.55 -5.28
C THR A 133 -7.98 -17.51 -6.20
N PHE A 134 -8.03 -16.23 -5.83
CA PHE A 134 -7.30 -15.18 -6.56
C PHE A 134 -5.80 -15.48 -6.66
N LEU A 135 -5.22 -16.06 -5.60
CA LEU A 135 -3.82 -16.44 -5.60
C LEU A 135 -3.56 -17.62 -6.56
N ASP A 136 -4.43 -18.63 -6.57
CA ASP A 136 -4.32 -19.76 -7.51
C ASP A 136 -4.34 -19.27 -8.97
N LEU A 137 -5.23 -18.34 -9.30
CA LEU A 137 -5.32 -17.77 -10.64
C LEU A 137 -4.05 -16.99 -11.02
N SER A 138 -3.51 -16.20 -10.08
CA SER A 138 -2.26 -15.46 -10.31
C SER A 138 -1.06 -16.38 -10.51
N VAL A 139 -0.98 -17.45 -9.72
CA VAL A 139 0.07 -18.47 -9.85
C VAL A 139 -0.05 -19.19 -11.20
N ARG A 140 -1.25 -19.60 -11.59
CA ARG A 140 -1.48 -20.28 -12.89
C ARG A 140 -1.13 -19.41 -14.09
N GLN A 141 -1.44 -18.12 -14.05
CA GLN A 141 -1.10 -17.19 -15.12
C GLN A 141 0.42 -17.10 -15.35
N ILE A 142 1.19 -16.96 -14.27
CA ILE A 142 2.66 -16.85 -14.34
C ILE A 142 3.29 -18.21 -14.63
N GLU A 143 2.76 -19.29 -14.08
CA GLU A 143 3.24 -20.63 -14.41
C GLU A 143 3.02 -20.95 -15.90
N TYR A 144 1.87 -20.59 -16.45
CA TYR A 144 1.62 -20.71 -17.89
C TYR A 144 2.65 -19.91 -18.69
N LEU A 145 2.89 -18.65 -18.32
CA LEU A 145 3.91 -17.80 -18.95
C LEU A 145 5.31 -18.43 -18.92
N ASN A 146 5.73 -18.93 -17.75
CA ASN A 146 7.03 -19.56 -17.54
C ASN A 146 7.19 -20.84 -18.36
N ARG A 147 6.12 -21.62 -18.54
CA ARG A 147 6.12 -22.83 -19.37
C ARG A 147 6.12 -22.52 -20.87
N GLN A 148 5.32 -21.55 -21.32
CA GLN A 148 5.21 -21.22 -22.75
C GLN A 148 6.50 -20.64 -23.31
N TYR A 149 7.17 -19.80 -22.55
CA TYR A 149 8.35 -19.07 -23.01
C TYR A 149 9.67 -19.56 -22.40
N ASP A 150 9.65 -20.72 -21.72
CA ASP A 150 10.78 -21.30 -20.97
C ASP A 150 11.51 -20.26 -20.11
N SER A 151 10.74 -19.47 -19.36
CA SER A 151 11.23 -18.36 -18.53
C SER A 151 11.02 -18.63 -17.04
N ASP A 152 11.58 -17.76 -16.19
CA ASP A 152 11.53 -17.85 -14.73
C ASP A 152 11.17 -16.50 -14.10
N VAL A 153 9.97 -16.02 -14.45
CA VAL A 153 9.40 -14.79 -13.90
C VAL A 153 8.97 -15.04 -12.44
N PRO A 154 9.50 -14.27 -11.46
CA PRO A 154 9.12 -14.42 -10.07
C PRO A 154 7.79 -13.73 -9.75
N LEU A 155 7.03 -14.33 -8.84
CA LEU A 155 5.85 -13.73 -8.20
C LEU A 155 6.23 -13.22 -6.79
N LEU A 156 6.13 -11.91 -6.60
CA LEU A 156 6.34 -11.24 -5.33
C LEU A 156 5.00 -10.93 -4.68
N LEU A 157 4.80 -11.40 -3.46
CA LEU A 157 3.62 -11.11 -2.64
C LEU A 157 4.00 -10.09 -1.56
N MET A 158 3.36 -8.93 -1.63
CA MET A 158 3.54 -7.88 -0.63
C MET A 158 2.42 -7.97 0.40
N ASN A 159 2.70 -8.65 1.51
CA ASN A 159 1.75 -8.93 2.57
C ASN A 159 1.66 -7.76 3.56
N SER A 160 0.62 -7.80 4.39
CA SER A 160 0.51 -6.99 5.61
C SER A 160 0.75 -7.89 6.82
N PHE A 161 0.95 -7.30 8.00
CA PHE A 161 1.03 -8.05 9.25
C PHE A 161 -0.15 -9.02 9.46
N ASN A 162 -1.34 -8.61 9.01
CA ASN A 162 -2.56 -9.40 9.17
C ASN A 162 -2.68 -10.56 8.17
N THR A 163 -1.94 -10.53 7.07
CA THR A 163 -2.05 -11.55 6.01
C THR A 163 -0.82 -12.42 5.87
N ASP A 164 0.31 -12.05 6.49
CA ASP A 164 1.59 -12.70 6.24
C ASP A 164 1.63 -14.17 6.67
N LYS A 165 1.20 -14.47 7.91
CA LYS A 165 1.19 -15.83 8.45
C LYS A 165 0.33 -16.79 7.63
N ASP A 166 -0.87 -16.36 7.27
CA ASP A 166 -1.80 -17.15 6.47
C ASP A 166 -1.25 -17.39 5.06
N THR A 167 -0.64 -16.36 4.48
CA THR A 167 -0.05 -16.42 3.14
C THR A 167 1.19 -17.32 3.12
N GLU A 168 2.06 -17.27 4.13
CA GLU A 168 3.25 -18.14 4.22
C GLU A 168 2.86 -19.62 4.22
N HIS A 169 1.79 -19.99 4.93
CA HIS A 169 1.29 -21.35 4.93
C HIS A 169 0.73 -21.75 3.56
N LEU A 170 0.01 -20.84 2.90
CA LEU A 170 -0.61 -21.08 1.60
C LEU A 170 0.42 -21.22 0.47
N ILE A 171 1.53 -20.46 0.51
CA ILE A 171 2.57 -20.52 -0.54
C ILE A 171 3.18 -21.92 -0.66
N LYS A 172 3.24 -22.69 0.44
CA LYS A 172 3.79 -24.06 0.46
C LYS A 172 3.05 -25.00 -0.50
N LYS A 173 1.76 -24.76 -0.75
CA LYS A 173 0.94 -25.49 -1.73
C LYS A 173 1.56 -25.46 -3.13
N TYR A 174 2.24 -24.38 -3.49
CA TYR A 174 2.78 -24.16 -4.84
C TYR A 174 4.26 -24.53 -4.98
N SER A 175 4.84 -25.20 -3.99
CA SER A 175 6.27 -25.56 -3.99
C SER A 175 6.69 -26.47 -5.16
N ALA A 176 5.74 -27.23 -5.73
CA ALA A 176 5.96 -28.10 -6.88
C ALA A 176 5.67 -27.43 -8.24
N ASN A 177 5.14 -26.21 -8.25
CA ASN A 177 4.80 -25.49 -9.48
C ASN A 177 6.05 -24.85 -10.10
N ARG A 178 6.01 -24.61 -11.42
CA ARG A 178 7.12 -23.96 -12.16
C ARG A 178 7.10 -22.44 -11.97
N ILE A 179 7.25 -21.99 -10.73
CA ILE A 179 7.20 -20.57 -10.37
C ILE A 179 7.99 -20.30 -9.08
N ARG A 180 8.78 -19.23 -9.08
CA ARG A 180 9.43 -18.74 -7.87
C ARG A 180 8.54 -17.71 -7.17
N ILE A 181 7.96 -18.10 -6.03
CA ILE A 181 7.15 -17.21 -5.20
C ILE A 181 8.00 -16.68 -4.03
N ARG A 182 7.97 -15.38 -3.79
CA ARG A 182 8.57 -14.74 -2.60
C ARG A 182 7.53 -13.87 -1.92
N SER A 183 7.41 -13.98 -0.60
CA SER A 183 6.61 -13.06 0.22
C SER A 183 7.50 -12.12 1.01
N SER A 184 7.01 -10.90 1.23
CA SER A 184 7.60 -9.95 2.16
C SER A 184 6.50 -9.10 2.79
N ILE A 185 6.66 -8.75 4.06
CA ILE A 185 5.79 -7.80 4.73
C ILE A 185 6.17 -6.39 4.28
N ASN A 186 5.18 -5.59 3.89
CA ASN A 186 5.42 -4.15 3.70
C ASN A 186 5.64 -3.49 5.08
N PRO A 187 6.80 -2.90 5.37
CA PRO A 187 7.11 -2.28 6.66
C PRO A 187 6.08 -1.21 7.08
N GLY A 188 5.51 -0.44 6.14
CA GLY A 188 4.49 0.58 6.46
C GLY A 188 3.18 0.02 7.08
N SER A 189 2.96 -1.30 7.00
CA SER A 189 1.80 -1.99 7.56
C SER A 189 1.97 -2.44 9.01
N GLN A 190 3.20 -2.53 9.56
CA GLN A 190 3.39 -3.10 10.90
C GLN A 190 2.93 -2.15 12.00
N GLU A 191 3.24 -0.85 11.85
CA GLU A 191 3.09 0.09 12.96
C GLU A 191 2.15 1.26 12.74
N SER A 192 1.71 1.61 11.53
CA SER A 192 0.68 2.65 11.37
C SER A 192 -0.58 2.33 12.19
N THR A 193 -0.89 1.04 12.34
CA THR A 193 -1.98 0.54 13.20
C THR A 193 -1.56 0.56 14.67
N ARG A 194 -0.39 -0.01 15.06
CA ARG A 194 0.05 -0.05 16.47
C ARG A 194 0.35 1.32 17.08
N ILE A 195 1.01 2.22 16.35
CA ILE A 195 1.27 3.60 16.75
C ILE A 195 -0.05 4.34 16.99
N LEU A 196 -1.05 4.13 16.12
CA LEU A 196 -2.36 4.74 16.28
C LEU A 196 -3.13 4.16 17.49
N TYR A 197 -3.01 2.86 17.76
CA TYR A 197 -3.55 2.24 18.98
C TYR A 197 -2.82 2.67 20.27
N CYS A 198 -1.50 2.85 20.23
CA CYS A 198 -0.71 3.31 21.39
C CYS A 198 -0.87 4.81 21.66
N LEU A 199 -1.27 5.61 20.67
CA LEU A 199 -1.46 7.06 20.80
C LEU A 199 -2.91 7.50 21.01
N SER A 200 -3.90 6.62 20.87
CA SER A 200 -5.31 6.94 21.13
C SER A 200 -5.74 6.49 22.54
N PRO A 201 -6.31 7.38 23.38
CA PRO A 201 -6.97 6.95 24.60
C PRO A 201 -8.21 6.09 24.26
N PRO A 202 -8.61 5.12 25.10
CA PRO A 202 -9.51 4.02 24.71
C PRO A 202 -10.92 4.37 24.23
N ASN A 203 -11.36 5.64 24.29
CA ASN A 203 -12.78 6.01 24.16
C ASN A 203 -13.02 7.27 23.32
N THR A 204 -12.66 7.27 22.02
CA THR A 204 -13.13 8.33 21.11
C THR A 204 -13.53 7.82 19.73
N ILE A 205 -14.54 8.48 19.15
CA ILE A 205 -15.17 8.25 17.82
C ILE A 205 -14.17 8.07 16.67
N LEU A 206 -12.92 8.53 16.81
CA LEU A 206 -11.82 8.26 15.89
C LEU A 206 -11.60 6.75 15.63
N HIS A 207 -11.83 5.91 16.64
CA HIS A 207 -11.67 4.45 16.55
C HIS A 207 -12.61 3.83 15.50
N TRP A 208 -13.76 4.46 15.21
CA TRP A 208 -14.73 4.02 14.21
C TRP A 208 -14.49 4.64 12.83
N MET A 209 -14.02 5.90 12.76
CA MET A 209 -13.78 6.58 11.48
C MET A 209 -12.56 6.03 10.73
N LEU A 210 -11.60 5.45 11.45
CA LEU A 210 -10.38 4.87 10.86
C LEU A 210 -10.61 3.50 10.19
N GLY A 211 -11.62 2.74 10.63
CA GLY A 211 -12.05 1.53 9.92
C GLY A 211 -12.64 1.81 8.53
N ILE A 212 -13.21 3.02 8.34
CA ILE A 212 -13.82 3.44 7.07
C ILE A 212 -12.75 3.91 6.07
N LEU A 213 -11.65 4.53 6.53
CA LEU A 213 -10.58 5.00 5.62
C LEU A 213 -9.76 3.86 4.99
N GLN A 214 -9.72 2.67 5.60
CA GLN A 214 -9.09 1.49 5.01
C GLN A 214 -9.88 0.90 3.82
N VAL A 215 -11.16 1.25 3.66
CA VAL A 215 -12.03 0.66 2.62
C VAL A 215 -12.01 1.47 1.32
N THR A 216 -11.72 2.77 1.35
CA THR A 216 -11.97 3.64 0.18
C THR A 216 -10.82 3.72 -0.83
N VAL A 217 -9.57 3.40 -0.45
CA VAL A 217 -8.42 3.57 -1.37
C VAL A 217 -8.11 2.32 -2.22
N ILE A 218 -8.68 1.15 -1.89
CA ILE A 218 -8.42 -0.11 -2.62
C ILE A 218 -9.57 -0.51 -3.56
N CYS A 219 -10.76 0.07 -3.40
CA CYS A 219 -11.98 -0.44 -4.06
C CYS A 219 -12.31 0.08 -5.46
N LEU A 220 -11.52 0.97 -6.07
CA LEU A 220 -11.93 1.60 -7.35
C LEU A 220 -11.14 1.22 -8.61
N ASN A 221 -10.22 0.26 -8.57
CA ASN A 221 -9.45 -0.10 -9.79
C ASN A 221 -9.39 -1.58 -10.18
N LEU A 222 -10.20 -2.46 -9.56
CA LEU A 222 -10.21 -3.88 -9.95
C LEU A 222 -11.44 -4.33 -10.77
N TYR A 223 -12.49 -3.53 -10.88
CA TYR A 223 -13.71 -3.95 -11.58
C TYR A 223 -13.66 -3.73 -13.10
N THR A 224 -12.84 -2.79 -13.59
CA THR A 224 -12.85 -2.40 -15.02
C THR A 224 -11.89 -3.19 -15.90
N TYR A 225 -10.91 -3.90 -15.32
CA TYR A 225 -9.88 -4.61 -16.11
C TYR A 225 -10.08 -6.13 -16.23
N LEU A 226 -11.00 -6.74 -15.47
CA LEU A 226 -11.26 -8.19 -15.55
C LEU A 226 -12.41 -8.56 -16.49
N VAL A 227 -13.20 -7.60 -17.00
CA VAL A 227 -14.35 -7.88 -17.88
C VAL A 227 -13.98 -7.83 -19.37
N ASN A 228 -12.87 -7.20 -19.77
CA ASN A 228 -12.52 -7.00 -21.19
C ASN A 228 -11.47 -7.98 -21.75
N TRP A 229 -11.10 -9.03 -21.01
CA TRP A 229 -10.13 -10.02 -21.49
C TRP A 229 -10.56 -11.44 -21.13
N MET A 230 -11.68 -11.88 -21.71
CA MET A 230 -11.91 -13.27 -22.13
C MET A 230 -13.14 -13.28 -23.08
N PRO A 231 -13.10 -14.06 -24.17
CA PRO A 231 -14.22 -14.17 -25.12
C PRO A 231 -15.48 -14.79 -24.49
#